data_AF-A0A9D0YID2-F1
#
_entry.id   AF-A0A9D0YID2-F1
#
_cell.length_a   1.000
_cell.length_b   1.000
_cell.length_c   1.000
_cell.angle_alpha   90.00
_cell.angle_beta   90.00
_cell.angle_gamma   90.00
#
_symmetry.space_group_name_H-M   'P 1'
#
loop_
_entity.id
_entity.type
_entity.pdbx_description
1 polymer ?
#
loop_
_entity_poly.entity_id
_entity_poly.type
_entity_poly.pdbx_seq_one_letter_code
_entity_poly.pdbx_strand_id
1 'polypeptide(L)'
;MINSPVELAQQAVDQCIVEAAPYVTFESEGSLLVIGAIPEVLESLSLLNAFSVSVLCVGSYTSQERARLPEEVNLIETVVNLQLSGYLGNFTVTGVATSFDLVLDLRQGVGLQSILSPIGYFQLTAIGELSLVVEQLNDLIGVFDKPKYFSYLKDKCAHSRNQIEGCRQCIEICSADAITSVDFQIVVNPYLCQGCGDCSVVCPSGAMNYQYPSRQDTLNQLRSMLTAFYAAGGVHPIVVFCNEEERGVLTSNLNDYLLFPLESLSSVGAEVWLAALAFGAGLVVLYNSAPLLASSELALNNEVEVTRAILAGMGFSEKLLYRSEGVLVQNTEAEFLTIPPATFASDNDKRTVFRLAVDHLFNFAIQQPIQVKLTGNTAWGEVKVARDLCTLCFSCVSACPSGALQSGQNSPQLNFIESLCLQCNLCVSTCPEQAVALSARYVFDSVGTRSARRLHEELAFHCIHCQKPFATEKMITVMKEKLSGHPMFQGEALKRLEMCEDCRIKNQFG
;
A
#
# COMPACT_ATOMS: atom_id res chain seq x y z
N MET A 1 -41.46 -11.28 16.99
CA MET A 1 -40.71 -10.01 16.99
C MET A 1 -40.37 -9.71 15.54
N ILE A 2 -40.61 -8.50 15.07
CA ILE A 2 -40.17 -8.05 13.74
C ILE A 2 -38.74 -7.55 13.95
N ASN A 3 -37.77 -8.11 13.23
CA ASN A 3 -36.38 -7.67 13.32
C ASN A 3 -36.27 -6.17 12.96
N SER A 4 -35.40 -5.44 13.66
CA SER A 4 -35.15 -4.02 13.38
C SER A 4 -34.48 -3.84 11.99
N PRO A 5 -34.52 -2.64 11.39
CA PRO A 5 -33.79 -2.37 10.14
C PRO A 5 -32.30 -2.69 10.23
N VAL A 6 -31.68 -2.44 11.39
CA VAL A 6 -30.26 -2.74 11.66
C VAL A 6 -30.02 -4.25 11.68
N GLU A 7 -30.87 -5.01 12.38
CA GLU A 7 -30.75 -6.46 12.46
C GLU A 7 -30.91 -7.13 11.08
N LEU A 8 -31.86 -6.66 10.27
CA LEU A 8 -32.06 -7.15 8.91
C LEU A 8 -30.89 -6.81 7.99
N ALA A 9 -30.31 -5.61 8.15
CA ALA A 9 -29.14 -5.19 7.40
C ALA A 9 -27.91 -6.05 7.74
N GLN A 10 -27.67 -6.34 9.02
CA GLN A 10 -26.57 -7.18 9.47
C GLN A 10 -26.73 -8.63 8.98
N GLN A 11 -27.95 -9.19 9.04
CA GLN A 11 -28.26 -10.52 8.48
C GLN A 11 -27.98 -10.60 6.97
N ALA A 12 -28.18 -9.52 6.21
CA ALA A 12 -27.91 -9.50 4.78
C ALA A 12 -26.40 -9.58 4.47
N VAL A 13 -25.54 -9.08 5.35
CA VAL A 13 -24.08 -9.22 5.22
C VAL A 13 -23.66 -10.67 5.43
N ASP A 14 -24.18 -11.32 6.46
CA ASP A 14 -23.85 -12.72 6.80
C ASP A 14 -24.30 -13.71 5.70
N GLN A 15 -25.25 -13.31 4.84
CA GLN A 15 -25.71 -14.09 3.68
C GLN A 15 -24.88 -13.86 2.41
N CYS A 16 -24.01 -12.85 2.37
CA CYS A 16 -23.17 -12.59 1.23
C CYS A 16 -22.05 -13.62 1.15
N ILE A 17 -21.85 -14.17 -0.04
CA ILE A 17 -20.75 -15.10 -0.31
C ILE A 17 -19.47 -14.28 -0.45
N VAL A 18 -18.47 -14.60 0.36
CA VAL A 18 -17.09 -14.13 0.19
C VAL A 18 -16.35 -15.19 -0.60
N GLU A 19 -15.69 -14.79 -1.69
CA GLU A 19 -14.87 -15.74 -2.47
C GLU A 19 -13.72 -16.27 -1.62
N ALA A 20 -13.48 -17.58 -1.68
CA ALA A 20 -12.40 -18.21 -0.93
C ALA A 20 -11.04 -17.68 -1.40
N ALA A 21 -10.18 -17.32 -0.45
CA ALA A 21 -8.80 -16.96 -0.74
C ALA A 21 -7.87 -18.18 -0.62
N PRO A 22 -6.73 -18.19 -1.36
CA PRO A 22 -5.68 -19.18 -1.10
C PRO A 22 -5.14 -19.02 0.31
N TYR A 23 -4.68 -20.12 0.91
CA TYR A 23 -4.15 -20.14 2.28
C TYR A 23 -2.62 -20.22 2.28
N VAL A 24 -2.03 -19.81 3.40
CA VAL A 24 -0.63 -19.97 3.76
C VAL A 24 -0.58 -20.89 4.97
N THR A 25 0.03 -22.07 4.80
CA THR A 25 0.15 -23.09 5.82
C THR A 25 1.47 -22.96 6.57
N PHE A 26 1.42 -22.96 7.89
CA PHE A 26 2.57 -23.06 8.79
C PHE A 26 2.59 -24.44 9.43
N GLU A 27 3.79 -24.97 9.61
CA GLU A 27 4.02 -26.26 10.28
C GLU A 27 5.05 -26.02 11.40
N SER A 28 4.77 -26.54 12.58
CA SER A 28 5.62 -26.41 13.76
C SER A 28 5.60 -27.71 14.55
N GLU A 29 6.76 -28.31 14.75
CA GLU A 29 6.96 -29.51 15.56
C GLU A 29 7.44 -29.17 16.98
N GLY A 30 7.48 -27.87 17.33
CA GLY A 30 7.97 -27.39 18.62
C GLY A 30 9.50 -27.31 18.71
N SER A 31 10.20 -27.19 17.58
CA SER A 31 11.63 -26.86 17.57
C SER A 31 11.82 -25.40 18.01
N LEU A 32 12.22 -25.20 19.27
CA LEU A 32 12.29 -23.89 19.90
C LEU A 32 13.74 -23.42 20.03
N LEU A 33 14.03 -22.25 19.47
CA LEU A 33 15.27 -21.53 19.75
C LEU A 33 15.08 -20.58 20.93
N VAL A 34 15.88 -20.73 21.98
CA VAL A 34 15.95 -19.79 23.09
C VAL A 34 17.23 -18.96 22.97
N ILE A 35 17.10 -17.64 22.93
CA ILE A 35 18.22 -16.70 22.84
C ILE A 35 18.35 -15.96 24.17
N GLY A 36 19.48 -16.06 24.86
CA GLY A 36 19.65 -15.40 26.16
C GLY A 36 20.94 -15.75 26.89
N ALA A 37 21.13 -15.19 28.08
CA ALA A 37 22.21 -15.61 28.96
C ALA A 37 21.87 -16.94 29.66
N ILE A 38 22.86 -17.80 29.94
CA ILE A 38 22.62 -19.12 30.56
C ILE A 38 21.75 -19.04 31.83
N PRO A 39 21.96 -18.10 32.78
CA PRO A 39 21.13 -18.02 33.97
C PRO A 39 19.63 -17.82 33.65
N GLU A 40 19.30 -16.93 32.72
CA GLU A 40 17.93 -16.62 32.30
C GLU A 40 17.30 -17.83 31.59
N VAL A 41 18.08 -18.48 30.72
CA VAL A 41 17.65 -19.71 30.04
C VAL A 41 17.29 -20.78 31.06
N LEU A 42 18.15 -21.03 32.06
CA LEU A 42 17.92 -22.03 33.10
C LEU A 42 16.62 -21.78 33.88
N GLU A 43 16.26 -20.53 34.13
CA GLU A 43 14.99 -20.16 34.78
C GLU A 43 13.77 -20.47 33.92
N SER A 44 13.93 -20.46 32.58
CA SER A 44 12.84 -20.76 31.66
C SER A 44 12.63 -22.24 31.35
N LEU A 45 13.68 -23.06 31.42
CA LEU A 45 13.65 -24.45 30.95
C LEU A 45 12.54 -25.30 31.58
N SER A 46 12.22 -25.09 32.85
CA SER A 46 11.18 -25.88 33.54
C SER A 46 9.78 -25.71 32.94
N LEU A 47 9.54 -24.62 32.20
CA LEU A 47 8.27 -24.34 31.52
C LEU A 47 8.26 -24.85 30.07
N LEU A 48 9.42 -25.21 29.51
CA LEU A 48 9.59 -25.52 28.08
C LEU A 48 9.56 -27.01 27.76
N ASN A 49 8.98 -27.84 28.64
CA ASN A 49 9.02 -29.31 28.50
C ASN A 49 8.29 -29.86 27.26
N ALA A 50 7.45 -29.03 26.62
CA ALA A 50 6.74 -29.39 25.39
C ALA A 50 7.58 -29.19 24.12
N PHE A 51 8.77 -28.58 24.22
CA PHE A 51 9.58 -28.16 23.07
C PHE A 51 10.89 -28.95 22.97
N SER A 52 11.39 -29.09 21.75
CA SER A 52 12.78 -29.46 21.49
C SER A 52 13.64 -28.19 21.54
N VAL A 53 14.35 -27.97 22.64
CA VAL A 53 15.02 -26.70 22.94
C VAL A 53 16.46 -26.67 22.43
N SER A 54 16.76 -25.67 21.60
CA SER A 54 18.13 -25.24 21.28
C SER A 54 18.40 -23.88 21.90
N VAL A 55 19.59 -23.71 22.48
CA VAL A 55 19.97 -22.48 23.18
C VAL A 55 21.09 -21.78 22.42
N LEU A 56 20.84 -20.54 22.02
CA LEU A 56 21.87 -19.63 21.55
C LEU A 56 22.28 -18.71 22.69
N CYS A 57 23.42 -18.99 23.30
CA CYS A 57 23.92 -18.19 24.41
C CYS A 57 24.50 -16.86 23.92
N VAL A 58 24.09 -15.76 24.54
CA VAL A 58 24.64 -14.42 24.27
C VAL A 58 25.50 -13.97 25.45
N GLY A 59 26.74 -13.57 25.16
CA GLY A 59 27.72 -13.19 26.18
C GLY A 59 28.66 -14.33 26.59
N SER A 60 29.58 -14.02 27.51
CA SER A 60 30.49 -15.01 28.10
C SER A 60 29.79 -15.81 29.19
N TYR A 61 30.03 -17.11 29.24
CA TYR A 61 29.57 -17.98 30.31
C TYR A 61 30.72 -18.81 30.88
N THR A 62 30.57 -19.25 32.12
CA THR A 62 31.53 -20.11 32.83
C THR A 62 31.28 -21.59 32.55
N SER A 63 32.30 -22.42 32.74
CA SER A 63 32.15 -23.88 32.63
C SER A 63 31.13 -24.45 33.62
N GLN A 64 30.95 -23.78 34.78
CA GLN A 64 29.93 -24.16 35.77
C GLN A 64 28.51 -23.87 35.29
N GLU A 65 28.29 -22.71 34.66
CA GLU A 65 26.99 -22.37 34.06
C GLU A 65 26.65 -23.33 32.92
N ARG A 66 27.62 -23.64 32.05
CA ARG A 66 27.44 -24.63 30.98
C ARG A 66 27.03 -26.00 31.53
N ALA A 67 27.65 -26.45 32.62
CA ALA A 67 27.38 -27.76 33.23
C ALA A 67 25.98 -27.86 33.88
N ARG A 68 25.28 -26.75 34.06
CA ARG A 68 23.90 -26.74 34.60
C ARG A 68 22.83 -26.94 33.52
N LEU A 69 23.17 -26.79 32.24
CA LEU A 69 22.24 -27.06 31.15
C LEU A 69 22.01 -28.58 31.03
N PRO A 70 20.76 -29.05 30.88
CA PRO A 70 20.47 -30.46 30.62
C PRO A 70 21.19 -30.97 29.35
N GLU A 71 21.59 -32.24 29.33
CA GLU A 71 22.28 -32.84 28.17
C GLU A 71 21.43 -32.84 26.89
N GLU A 72 20.10 -32.83 27.03
CA GLU A 72 19.12 -32.80 25.95
C GLU A 72 19.05 -31.44 25.24
N VAL A 73 19.56 -30.38 25.88
CA VAL A 73 19.56 -29.03 25.31
C VAL A 73 20.75 -28.87 24.36
N ASN A 74 20.44 -28.55 23.10
CA ASN A 74 21.48 -28.27 22.11
C ASN A 74 22.02 -26.84 22.29
N LEU A 75 23.25 -26.72 22.80
CA LEU A 75 23.92 -25.43 22.95
C LEU A 75 24.62 -25.02 21.64
N ILE A 76 24.18 -23.90 21.07
CA ILE A 76 24.77 -23.29 19.88
C ILE A 76 25.88 -22.34 20.34
N GLU A 77 27.11 -22.61 19.88
CA GLU A 77 28.27 -21.77 20.21
C GLU A 77 28.14 -20.35 19.66
N THR A 78 28.86 -19.42 20.29
CA THR A 78 28.70 -17.98 20.08
C THR A 78 28.86 -17.60 18.61
N VAL A 79 27.80 -17.05 18.03
CA VAL A 79 27.81 -16.54 16.65
C VAL A 79 28.28 -15.08 16.66
N VAL A 80 29.31 -14.76 15.88
CA VAL A 80 29.71 -13.37 15.63
C VAL A 80 28.67 -12.74 14.71
N ASN A 81 28.07 -11.62 15.13
CA ASN A 81 26.98 -10.91 14.42
C ASN A 81 25.70 -11.76 14.25
N LEU A 82 25.03 -12.04 15.38
CA LEU A 82 23.71 -12.69 15.39
C LEU A 82 22.71 -11.94 14.49
N GLN A 83 22.28 -12.61 13.42
CA GLN A 83 21.18 -12.18 12.56
C GLN A 83 20.15 -13.30 12.53
N LEU A 84 18.95 -12.97 13.01
CA LEU A 84 17.79 -13.85 13.01
C LEU A 84 16.83 -13.40 11.91
N SER A 85 16.32 -14.36 11.15
CA SER A 85 15.28 -14.10 10.14
C SER A 85 14.35 -15.30 10.01
N GLY A 86 13.13 -15.08 9.57
CA GLY A 86 12.18 -16.15 9.32
C GLY A 86 10.81 -15.88 9.93
N TYR A 87 10.06 -16.95 10.10
CA TYR A 87 8.67 -16.98 10.53
C TYR A 87 8.38 -18.35 11.14
N LEU A 88 7.20 -18.53 11.74
CA LEU A 88 6.74 -19.80 12.32
C LEU A 88 7.06 -21.01 11.41
N GLY A 89 7.80 -21.97 11.94
CA GLY A 89 8.23 -23.18 11.20
C GLY A 89 9.53 -23.03 10.41
N ASN A 90 10.12 -21.83 10.32
CA ASN A 90 11.30 -21.60 9.49
C ASN A 90 12.12 -20.36 9.93
N PHE A 91 12.45 -20.26 11.20
CA PHE A 91 13.45 -19.32 11.69
C PHE A 91 14.87 -19.84 11.42
N THR A 92 15.75 -18.94 10.98
CA THR A 92 17.14 -19.22 10.65
C THR A 92 18.05 -18.19 11.31
N VAL A 93 19.22 -18.66 11.73
CA VAL A 93 20.28 -17.84 12.33
C VAL A 93 21.50 -17.92 11.43
N THR A 94 22.06 -16.76 11.05
CA THR A 94 23.28 -16.71 10.23
C THR A 94 24.41 -17.52 10.87
N GLY A 95 24.99 -18.45 10.13
CA GLY A 95 26.07 -19.33 10.61
C GLY A 95 25.61 -20.59 11.34
N VAL A 96 24.29 -20.78 11.53
CA VAL A 96 23.69 -22.00 12.07
C VAL A 96 23.00 -22.74 10.94
N ALA A 97 23.31 -24.03 10.75
CA ALA A 97 22.75 -24.82 9.65
C ALA A 97 21.30 -25.28 9.91
N THR A 98 20.89 -25.33 11.17
CA THR A 98 19.58 -25.80 11.61
C THR A 98 18.57 -24.63 11.62
N SER A 99 17.35 -24.89 11.15
CA SER A 99 16.20 -24.01 11.31
C SER A 99 15.39 -24.35 12.55
N PHE A 100 14.58 -23.40 13.01
CA PHE A 100 13.73 -23.53 14.20
C PHE A 100 12.31 -23.14 13.86
N ASP A 101 11.34 -23.71 14.57
CA ASP A 101 9.93 -23.40 14.35
C ASP A 101 9.54 -22.13 15.07
N LEU A 102 10.09 -21.95 16.27
CA LEU A 102 9.72 -20.92 17.22
C LEU A 102 10.97 -20.26 17.80
N VAL A 103 10.83 -19.02 18.26
CA VAL A 103 11.90 -18.28 18.93
C VAL A 103 11.38 -17.63 20.20
N LEU A 104 12.06 -17.91 21.31
CA LEU A 104 11.95 -17.19 22.57
C LEU A 104 13.23 -16.37 22.79
N ASP A 105 13.13 -15.06 22.65
CA ASP A 105 14.23 -14.13 22.84
C ASP A 105 14.15 -13.50 24.25
N LEU A 106 15.07 -13.90 25.12
CA LEU A 106 15.18 -13.42 26.51
C LEU A 106 16.03 -12.15 26.62
N ARG A 107 16.67 -11.70 25.53
CA ARG A 107 17.58 -10.56 25.56
C ARG A 107 16.85 -9.27 25.92
N GLN A 108 17.44 -8.52 26.84
CA GLN A 108 17.05 -7.15 27.18
C GLN A 108 17.65 -6.19 26.15
N GLY A 109 16.86 -5.70 25.18
CA GLY A 109 17.33 -4.76 24.15
C GLY A 109 16.68 -4.94 22.78
N VAL A 110 17.37 -4.53 21.71
CA VAL A 110 16.85 -4.62 20.34
C VAL A 110 16.86 -6.09 19.89
N GLY A 111 15.67 -6.68 19.79
CA GLY A 111 15.43 -7.99 19.19
C GLY A 111 15.47 -7.95 17.67
N LEU A 112 14.60 -8.75 17.03
CA LEU A 112 14.38 -8.67 15.58
C LEU A 112 13.86 -7.27 15.19
N GLN A 113 14.44 -6.65 14.16
CA GLN A 113 14.25 -5.21 13.85
C GLN A 113 12.92 -4.84 13.17
N SER A 114 11.96 -5.76 13.10
CA SER A 114 10.64 -5.51 12.51
C SER A 114 9.74 -4.76 13.50
N ILE A 115 8.90 -3.85 12.99
CA ILE A 115 7.89 -3.16 13.79
C ILE A 115 6.83 -4.15 14.29
N LEU A 116 6.42 -5.08 13.41
CA LEU A 116 5.52 -6.18 13.71
C LEU A 116 6.28 -7.50 13.61
N SER A 117 6.50 -8.14 14.76
CA SER A 117 7.23 -9.40 14.86
C SER A 117 6.59 -10.51 14.01
N PRO A 118 7.38 -11.36 13.34
CA PRO A 118 6.87 -12.56 12.68
C PRO A 118 6.13 -13.47 13.66
N ILE A 119 5.09 -14.17 13.19
CA ILE A 119 4.40 -15.21 13.96
C ILE A 119 5.43 -16.24 14.44
N GLY A 120 5.36 -16.64 15.70
CA GLY A 120 6.30 -17.59 16.31
C GLY A 120 7.57 -16.97 16.92
N TYR A 121 7.78 -15.67 16.78
CA TYR A 121 8.84 -14.94 17.49
C TYR A 121 8.27 -14.18 18.68
N PHE A 122 8.81 -14.44 19.87
CA PHE A 122 8.43 -13.76 21.10
C PHE A 122 9.68 -13.22 21.78
N GLN A 123 9.68 -11.91 22.06
CA GLN A 123 10.70 -11.29 22.90
C GLN A 123 10.11 -11.04 24.29
N LEU A 124 10.80 -11.53 25.32
CA LEU A 124 10.36 -11.37 26.70
C LEU A 124 10.72 -9.97 27.20
N THR A 125 9.70 -9.17 27.52
CA THR A 125 9.92 -7.80 28.02
C THR A 125 10.04 -7.73 29.54
N ALA A 126 9.39 -8.66 30.25
CA ALA A 126 9.54 -8.84 31.68
C ALA A 126 9.46 -10.33 32.07
N ILE A 127 10.27 -10.75 33.04
CA ILE A 127 10.33 -12.16 33.52
C ILE A 127 8.95 -12.68 33.96
N GLY A 128 8.10 -11.80 34.53
CA GLY A 128 6.75 -12.16 34.96
C GLY A 128 5.79 -12.59 33.84
N GLU A 129 6.12 -12.34 32.58
CA GLU A 129 5.30 -12.68 31.41
C GLU A 129 5.62 -14.07 30.85
N LEU A 130 6.68 -14.72 31.34
CA LEU A 130 7.22 -15.94 30.74
C LEU A 130 6.19 -17.06 30.63
N SER A 131 5.36 -17.27 31.66
CA SER A 131 4.32 -18.32 31.62
C SER A 131 3.29 -18.09 30.52
N LEU A 132 2.88 -16.82 30.31
CA LEU A 132 1.92 -16.45 29.28
C LEU A 132 2.54 -16.62 27.88
N VAL A 133 3.79 -16.19 27.70
CA VAL A 133 4.52 -16.37 26.44
C VAL A 133 4.68 -17.86 26.09
N VAL A 134 4.96 -18.70 27.09
CA VAL A 134 5.08 -20.16 26.88
C VAL A 134 3.74 -20.79 26.51
N GLU A 135 2.63 -20.33 27.09
CA GLU A 135 1.28 -20.74 26.68
C GLU A 135 1.02 -20.39 25.20
N GLN A 136 1.33 -19.16 24.80
CA GLN A 136 1.22 -18.73 23.41
C GLN A 136 2.11 -19.53 22.46
N LEU A 137 3.33 -19.88 22.87
CA LEU A 137 4.23 -20.74 22.09
C LEU A 137 3.67 -22.16 21.93
N ASN A 138 3.05 -22.71 22.97
CA ASN A 138 2.43 -24.04 22.91
C ASN A 138 1.26 -24.08 21.93
N ASP A 139 0.45 -23.01 21.88
CA ASP A 139 -0.66 -22.87 20.93
C ASP A 139 -0.20 -22.80 19.47
N LEU A 140 1.11 -22.60 19.23
CA LEU A 140 1.74 -22.57 17.92
C LEU A 140 2.48 -23.86 17.55
N ILE A 141 2.22 -24.98 18.23
CA ILE A 141 2.66 -26.32 17.83
C ILE A 141 1.55 -26.99 17.01
N GLY A 142 1.87 -27.43 15.79
CA GLY A 142 0.92 -28.08 14.89
C GLY A 142 0.92 -27.47 13.49
N VAL A 143 -0.23 -27.61 12.80
CA VAL A 143 -0.44 -27.10 11.45
C VAL A 143 -1.49 -25.99 11.50
N PHE A 144 -1.17 -24.84 10.93
CA PHE A 144 -2.00 -23.65 10.97
C PHE A 144 -2.17 -23.08 9.57
N ASP A 145 -3.40 -22.67 9.24
CA ASP A 145 -3.67 -21.98 8.00
C ASP A 145 -4.10 -20.55 8.27
N LYS A 146 -3.54 -19.60 7.51
CA LYS A 146 -4.10 -18.24 7.42
C LYS A 146 -4.42 -17.88 5.97
N PRO A 147 -5.44 -17.05 5.71
CA PRO A 147 -5.66 -16.54 4.38
C PRO A 147 -4.42 -15.80 3.83
N LYS A 148 -4.19 -15.90 2.52
CA LYS A 148 -3.29 -15.02 1.82
C LYS A 148 -4.01 -13.70 1.56
N TYR A 149 -3.82 -12.74 2.47
CA TYR A 149 -4.53 -11.45 2.48
C TYR A 149 -4.22 -10.50 1.31
N PHE A 150 -3.29 -10.83 0.40
CA PHE A 150 -2.90 -9.94 -0.69
C PHE A 150 -2.92 -10.63 -2.06
N SER A 151 -3.20 -9.83 -3.08
CA SER A 151 -2.97 -10.14 -4.48
C SER A 151 -2.17 -9.01 -5.14
N TYR A 152 -1.14 -9.39 -5.91
CA TYR A 152 -0.20 -8.47 -6.53
C TYR A 152 -0.29 -8.55 -8.07
N LEU A 153 -0.76 -7.45 -8.68
CA LEU A 153 -0.88 -7.28 -10.12
C LEU A 153 0.36 -6.55 -10.67
N LYS A 154 1.38 -7.34 -11.04
CA LYS A 154 2.68 -6.84 -11.51
C LYS A 154 2.56 -5.81 -12.63
N ASP A 155 1.67 -6.02 -13.59
CA ASP A 155 1.51 -5.15 -14.76
C ASP A 155 0.95 -3.76 -14.43
N LYS A 156 0.31 -3.60 -13.26
CA LYS A 156 -0.15 -2.29 -12.76
C LYS A 156 0.87 -1.62 -11.84
N CYS A 157 1.98 -2.27 -11.52
CA CYS A 157 2.92 -1.78 -10.53
C CYS A 157 3.78 -0.62 -11.07
N ALA A 158 3.84 0.48 -10.32
CA ALA A 158 4.64 1.66 -10.66
C ALA A 158 5.99 1.70 -9.91
N HIS A 159 6.43 0.57 -9.34
CA HIS A 159 7.63 0.51 -8.52
C HIS A 159 8.90 0.78 -9.34
N SER A 160 8.96 0.33 -10.59
CA SER A 160 10.11 0.61 -11.44
C SER A 160 9.77 0.60 -12.93
N ARG A 161 10.60 1.26 -13.72
CA ARG A 161 10.60 1.17 -15.19
C ARG A 161 12.02 1.42 -15.70
N ASN A 162 12.50 0.60 -16.64
CA ASN A 162 13.86 0.72 -17.20
C ASN A 162 14.96 0.78 -16.12
N GLN A 163 14.84 -0.04 -15.06
CA GLN A 163 15.78 -0.08 -13.92
C GLN A 163 15.87 1.25 -13.13
N ILE A 164 14.88 2.12 -13.26
CA ILE A 164 14.71 3.31 -12.43
C ILE A 164 13.62 3.02 -11.41
N GLU A 165 13.91 3.15 -10.13
CA GLU A 165 12.93 3.06 -9.06
C GLU A 165 11.99 4.27 -9.05
N GLY A 166 10.72 4.00 -8.77
CA GLY A 166 9.61 4.95 -8.71
C GLY A 166 8.89 4.85 -7.38
N CYS A 167 7.67 4.31 -7.39
CA CYS A 167 6.83 4.21 -6.20
C CYS A 167 7.38 3.16 -5.20
N ARG A 168 7.50 3.53 -3.92
CA ARG A 168 7.95 2.64 -2.82
C ARG A 168 6.96 2.53 -1.66
N GLN A 169 5.77 3.10 -1.80
CA GLN A 169 4.80 3.25 -0.71
C GLN A 169 4.45 1.91 -0.01
N CYS A 170 4.29 0.81 -0.76
CA CYS A 170 3.97 -0.49 -0.16
C CYS A 170 5.12 -1.10 0.65
N ILE A 171 6.38 -0.82 0.28
CA ILE A 171 7.57 -1.24 1.05
C ILE A 171 7.64 -0.40 2.32
N GLU A 172 7.53 0.92 2.18
CA GLU A 172 7.69 1.88 3.27
C GLU A 172 6.62 1.78 4.34
N ILE A 173 5.41 1.34 3.99
CA ILE A 173 4.29 1.22 4.94
C ILE A 173 4.21 -0.17 5.60
N CYS A 174 4.99 -1.16 5.15
CA CYS A 174 4.82 -2.53 5.62
C CYS A 174 5.44 -2.74 7.01
N SER A 175 4.62 -2.78 8.07
CA SER A 175 5.11 -3.03 9.43
C SER A 175 5.70 -4.43 9.65
N ALA A 176 5.38 -5.40 8.80
CA ALA A 176 5.82 -6.78 8.94
C ALA A 176 7.06 -7.14 8.12
N ASP A 177 7.68 -6.16 7.44
CA ASP A 177 8.79 -6.36 6.50
C ASP A 177 8.53 -7.44 5.43
N ALA A 178 7.24 -7.68 5.13
CA ALA A 178 6.82 -8.70 4.20
C ALA A 178 7.05 -8.30 2.73
N ILE A 179 7.32 -7.03 2.45
CA ILE A 179 7.39 -6.47 1.10
C ILE A 179 8.79 -5.93 0.85
N THR A 180 9.47 -6.46 -0.16
CA THR A 180 10.84 -6.05 -0.54
C THR A 180 10.92 -5.75 -2.04
N SER A 181 12.02 -5.12 -2.44
CA SER A 181 12.39 -4.97 -3.86
C SER A 181 13.58 -5.87 -4.18
N VAL A 182 13.38 -6.78 -5.13
CA VAL A 182 14.43 -7.66 -5.67
C VAL A 182 14.47 -7.45 -7.18
N ASP A 183 15.63 -7.09 -7.72
CA ASP A 183 15.82 -6.78 -9.15
C ASP A 183 14.78 -5.78 -9.70
N PHE A 184 14.53 -4.70 -8.94
CA PHE A 184 13.54 -3.67 -9.26
C PHE A 184 12.09 -4.18 -9.34
N GLN A 185 11.78 -5.33 -8.74
CA GLN A 185 10.43 -5.89 -8.69
C GLN A 185 9.98 -6.07 -7.24
N ILE A 186 8.70 -5.81 -7.00
CA ILE A 186 8.10 -6.06 -5.69
C ILE A 186 7.98 -7.56 -5.48
N VAL A 187 8.49 -8.03 -4.35
CA VAL A 187 8.31 -9.38 -3.84
C VAL A 187 7.59 -9.29 -2.50
N VAL A 188 6.54 -10.08 -2.32
CA VAL A 188 5.78 -10.15 -1.07
C VAL A 188 5.93 -11.54 -0.48
N ASN A 189 6.46 -11.64 0.73
CA ASN A 189 6.54 -12.87 1.48
C ASN A 189 5.18 -13.16 2.16
N PRO A 190 4.46 -14.21 1.73
CA PRO A 190 3.15 -14.52 2.29
C PRO A 190 3.19 -15.03 3.73
N TYR A 191 4.32 -15.55 4.20
CA TYR A 191 4.49 -16.03 5.58
C TYR A 191 4.69 -14.88 6.57
N LEU A 192 5.33 -13.80 6.14
CA LEU A 192 5.49 -12.57 6.95
C LEU A 192 4.27 -11.66 6.88
N CYS A 193 3.50 -11.68 5.78
CA CYS A 193 2.33 -10.83 5.63
C CYS A 193 1.23 -11.20 6.66
N GLN A 194 0.90 -10.30 7.57
CA GLN A 194 -0.11 -10.53 8.62
C GLN A 194 -1.48 -9.91 8.31
N GLY A 195 -1.68 -9.38 7.09
CA GLY A 195 -3.02 -8.97 6.66
C GLY A 195 -3.53 -7.62 7.17
N CYS A 196 -2.65 -6.70 7.60
CA CYS A 196 -3.08 -5.35 8.01
C CYS A 196 -3.71 -4.51 6.87
N GLY A 197 -3.35 -4.79 5.62
CA GLY A 197 -3.94 -4.12 4.45
C GLY A 197 -3.35 -2.76 4.06
N ASP A 198 -2.49 -2.15 4.88
CA ASP A 198 -1.87 -0.83 4.65
C ASP A 198 -1.31 -0.67 3.22
N CYS A 199 -0.61 -1.69 2.73
CA CYS A 199 -0.01 -1.70 1.39
C CYS A 199 -1.03 -1.59 0.24
N SER A 200 -2.25 -2.10 0.42
CA SER A 200 -3.35 -1.99 -0.55
C SER A 200 -3.98 -0.60 -0.52
N VAL A 201 -4.07 0.00 0.67
CA VAL A 201 -4.60 1.34 0.91
C VAL A 201 -3.67 2.41 0.35
N VAL A 202 -2.35 2.29 0.52
CA VAL A 202 -1.41 3.27 -0.05
C VAL A 202 -1.10 3.04 -1.54
N CYS A 203 -1.46 1.89 -2.13
CA CYS A 203 -1.11 1.61 -3.53
C CYS A 203 -1.90 2.52 -4.49
N PRO A 204 -1.23 3.43 -5.24
CA PRO A 204 -1.93 4.41 -6.07
C PRO A 204 -2.52 3.81 -7.35
N SER A 205 -1.93 2.72 -7.85
CA SER A 205 -2.38 2.03 -9.07
C SER A 205 -3.38 0.90 -8.79
N GLY A 206 -3.56 0.51 -7.53
CA GLY A 206 -4.27 -0.73 -7.19
C GLY A 206 -3.52 -1.99 -7.64
N ALA A 207 -2.20 -1.94 -7.80
CA ALA A 207 -1.39 -3.13 -8.04
C ALA A 207 -1.37 -4.07 -6.84
N MET A 208 -1.40 -3.53 -5.62
CA MET A 208 -1.57 -4.29 -4.39
C MET A 208 -3.05 -4.27 -3.99
N ASN A 209 -3.66 -5.45 -3.86
CA ASN A 209 -5.06 -5.61 -3.48
C ASN A 209 -5.17 -6.41 -2.19
N TYR A 210 -6.09 -5.99 -1.32
CA TYR A 210 -6.56 -6.85 -0.24
C TYR A 210 -7.43 -7.96 -0.85
N GLN A 211 -7.16 -9.21 -0.46
CA GLN A 211 -7.70 -10.38 -1.14
C GLN A 211 -8.77 -11.11 -0.34
N TYR A 212 -8.85 -10.92 0.97
CA TYR A 212 -9.80 -11.65 1.80
C TYR A 212 -10.32 -10.85 2.99
N PRO A 213 -11.57 -10.36 2.94
CA PRO A 213 -12.44 -10.31 1.75
C PRO A 213 -11.84 -9.46 0.62
N SER A 214 -12.19 -9.75 -0.63
CA SER A 214 -11.77 -8.86 -1.73
C SER A 214 -12.54 -7.54 -1.68
N ARG A 215 -12.02 -6.49 -2.33
CA ARG A 215 -12.72 -5.21 -2.45
C ARG A 215 -14.13 -5.38 -3.02
N GLN A 216 -14.26 -6.25 -4.03
CA GLN A 216 -15.54 -6.53 -4.65
C GLN A 216 -16.52 -7.18 -3.64
N ASP A 217 -16.05 -8.11 -2.81
CA ASP A 217 -16.86 -8.73 -1.75
C ASP A 217 -17.34 -7.70 -0.73
N THR A 218 -16.42 -6.86 -0.22
CA THR A 218 -16.74 -5.77 0.72
C THR A 218 -17.80 -4.83 0.16
N LEU A 219 -17.67 -4.42 -1.11
CA LEU A 219 -18.64 -3.53 -1.77
C LEU A 219 -20.00 -4.21 -1.99
N ASN A 220 -20.01 -5.51 -2.29
CA ASN A 220 -21.25 -6.29 -2.41
C ASN A 220 -21.95 -6.40 -1.05
N GLN A 221 -21.21 -6.70 0.02
CA GLN A 221 -21.72 -6.74 1.39
C GLN A 221 -22.31 -5.39 1.82
N LEU A 222 -21.57 -4.29 1.61
CA LEU A 222 -22.06 -2.94 1.93
C LEU A 222 -23.36 -2.60 1.20
N ARG A 223 -23.44 -2.92 -0.10
CA ARG A 223 -24.64 -2.68 -0.90
C ARG A 223 -25.82 -3.50 -0.41
N SER A 224 -25.62 -4.79 -0.12
CA SER A 224 -26.66 -5.67 0.43
C SER A 224 -27.15 -5.17 1.78
N MET A 225 -26.23 -4.77 2.66
CA MET A 225 -26.53 -4.20 3.98
C MET A 225 -27.42 -2.95 3.88
N LEU A 226 -27.00 -1.96 3.09
CA LEU A 226 -27.74 -0.71 2.94
C LEU A 226 -29.08 -0.92 2.24
N THR A 227 -29.15 -1.82 1.24
CA THR A 227 -30.40 -2.17 0.56
C THR A 227 -31.41 -2.79 1.53
N ALA A 228 -30.96 -3.74 2.36
CA ALA A 228 -31.80 -4.38 3.36
C ALA A 228 -32.26 -3.39 4.44
N PHE A 229 -31.37 -2.49 4.89
CA PHE A 229 -31.69 -1.44 5.85
C PHE A 229 -32.84 -0.54 5.36
N TYR A 230 -32.74 -0.05 4.12
CA TYR A 230 -33.77 0.80 3.52
C TYR A 230 -35.07 0.04 3.23
N ALA A 231 -34.98 -1.23 2.79
CA ALA A 231 -36.16 -2.07 2.55
C ALA A 231 -36.97 -2.31 3.85
N ALA A 232 -36.28 -2.32 4.99
CA ALA A 232 -36.89 -2.42 6.32
C ALA A 232 -37.44 -1.09 6.86
N GLY A 233 -37.33 0.02 6.11
CA GLY A 233 -37.80 1.34 6.50
C GLY A 233 -36.81 2.15 7.34
N GLY A 234 -35.54 1.73 7.40
CA GLY A 234 -34.48 2.49 8.04
C GLY A 234 -34.23 3.83 7.35
N VAL A 235 -33.81 4.83 8.12
CA VAL A 235 -33.42 6.16 7.63
C VAL A 235 -32.06 6.54 8.24
N HIS A 236 -31.30 7.37 7.53
CA HIS A 236 -30.00 7.89 7.99
C HIS A 236 -28.99 6.81 8.46
N PRO A 237 -28.65 5.82 7.63
CA PRO A 237 -27.73 4.76 8.02
C PRO A 237 -26.34 5.29 8.36
N ILE A 238 -25.80 4.89 9.52
CA ILE A 238 -24.41 5.15 9.91
C ILE A 238 -23.65 3.84 9.76
N VAL A 239 -22.69 3.80 8.83
CA VAL A 239 -21.82 2.63 8.65
C VAL A 239 -20.58 2.81 9.51
N VAL A 240 -20.31 1.84 10.39
CA VAL A 240 -19.14 1.85 11.27
C VAL A 240 -18.23 0.71 10.86
N PHE A 241 -17.08 1.04 10.27
CA PHE A 241 -16.00 0.09 10.08
C PHE A 241 -15.24 -0.05 11.40
N CYS A 242 -15.08 -1.28 11.87
CA CYS A 242 -14.37 -1.62 13.11
C CYS A 242 -13.58 -2.92 12.93
N ASN A 243 -12.68 -3.24 13.86
CA ASN A 243 -12.05 -4.57 13.85
C ASN A 243 -13.06 -5.64 14.31
N GLU A 244 -12.92 -6.89 13.86
CA GLU A 244 -13.83 -7.99 14.24
C GLU A 244 -13.89 -8.20 15.76
N GLU A 245 -12.75 -8.06 16.44
CA GLU A 245 -12.64 -8.16 17.91
C GLU A 245 -13.55 -7.16 18.66
N GLU A 246 -13.87 -6.03 18.03
CA GLU A 246 -14.64 -4.94 18.61
C GLU A 246 -16.15 -5.11 18.42
N ARG A 247 -16.57 -6.02 17.52
CA ARG A 247 -17.97 -6.24 17.15
C ARG A 247 -18.83 -6.55 18.38
N GLY A 248 -18.36 -7.44 19.25
CA GLY A 248 -19.09 -7.84 20.46
C GLY A 248 -19.33 -6.68 21.44
N VAL A 249 -18.32 -5.82 21.62
CA VAL A 249 -18.43 -4.65 22.51
C VAL A 249 -19.37 -3.60 21.91
N LEU A 250 -19.27 -3.34 20.61
CA LEU A 250 -20.05 -2.32 19.91
C LEU A 250 -21.53 -2.67 19.79
N THR A 251 -21.86 -3.93 19.48
CA THR A 251 -23.26 -4.39 19.38
C THR A 251 -24.05 -4.13 20.67
N SER A 252 -23.42 -4.23 21.85
CA SER A 252 -24.09 -3.97 23.12
C SER A 252 -24.43 -2.49 23.40
N ASN A 253 -23.76 -1.54 22.71
CA ASN A 253 -23.83 -0.11 23.01
C ASN A 253 -24.36 0.75 21.84
N LEU A 254 -24.46 0.20 20.62
CA LEU A 254 -24.69 0.94 19.37
C LEU A 254 -25.77 0.30 18.48
N ASN A 255 -26.96 0.08 19.02
CA ASN A 255 -28.07 -0.60 18.32
C ASN A 255 -28.59 0.12 17.06
N ASP A 256 -28.25 1.40 16.87
CA ASP A 256 -28.67 2.21 15.72
C ASP A 256 -27.62 2.24 14.58
N TYR A 257 -26.49 1.56 14.73
CA TYR A 257 -25.36 1.60 13.80
C TYR A 257 -25.25 0.34 12.96
N LEU A 258 -24.86 0.51 11.69
CA LEU A 258 -24.53 -0.57 10.79
C LEU A 258 -23.05 -0.92 10.95
N LEU A 259 -22.78 -1.83 11.89
CA LEU A 259 -21.44 -2.34 12.14
C LEU A 259 -20.96 -3.18 10.95
N PHE A 260 -19.76 -2.88 10.47
CA PHE A 260 -19.08 -3.57 9.39
C PHE A 260 -17.70 -4.00 9.88
N PRO A 261 -17.59 -5.21 10.46
CA PRO A 261 -16.32 -5.66 11.03
C PRO A 261 -15.33 -6.05 9.92
N LEU A 262 -14.05 -5.81 10.20
CA LEU A 262 -12.92 -6.05 9.31
C LEU A 262 -11.81 -6.78 10.06
N GLU A 263 -10.96 -7.51 9.34
CA GLU A 263 -9.70 -8.05 9.86
C GLU A 263 -8.77 -6.93 10.37
N SER A 264 -8.79 -5.80 9.66
CA SER A 264 -8.11 -4.58 10.06
C SER A 264 -8.80 -3.38 9.42
N LEU A 265 -8.85 -2.24 10.12
CA LEU A 265 -9.37 -1.00 9.54
C LEU A 265 -8.67 -0.58 8.24
N SER A 266 -7.37 -0.86 8.11
CA SER A 266 -6.57 -0.59 6.91
C SER A 266 -6.75 -1.65 5.81
N SER A 267 -7.70 -2.58 5.93
CA SER A 267 -8.09 -3.46 4.82
C SER A 267 -8.92 -2.74 3.75
N VAL A 268 -9.48 -1.58 4.08
CA VAL A 268 -10.32 -0.76 3.18
C VAL A 268 -9.79 0.67 3.12
N GLY A 269 -9.90 1.31 1.94
CA GLY A 269 -9.45 2.67 1.71
C GLY A 269 -10.56 3.61 1.22
N ALA A 270 -10.15 4.79 0.74
CA ALA A 270 -11.05 5.84 0.27
C ALA A 270 -12.11 5.36 -0.72
N GLU A 271 -11.76 4.42 -1.61
CA GLU A 271 -12.68 3.87 -2.60
C GLU A 271 -13.89 3.15 -1.97
N VAL A 272 -13.69 2.49 -0.82
CA VAL A 272 -14.76 1.78 -0.11
C VAL A 272 -15.60 2.75 0.71
N TRP A 273 -14.97 3.72 1.39
CA TRP A 273 -15.68 4.71 2.19
C TRP A 273 -16.57 5.61 1.33
N LEU A 274 -16.04 6.09 0.19
CA LEU A 274 -16.80 6.86 -0.78
C LEU A 274 -17.91 6.03 -1.42
N ALA A 275 -17.66 4.74 -1.71
CA ALA A 275 -18.69 3.85 -2.22
C ALA A 275 -19.81 3.60 -1.19
N ALA A 276 -19.49 3.48 0.10
CA ALA A 276 -20.50 3.38 1.15
C ALA A 276 -21.42 4.62 1.15
N LEU A 277 -20.85 5.83 1.12
CA LEU A 277 -21.63 7.07 0.98
C LEU A 277 -22.46 7.08 -0.32
N ALA A 278 -21.87 6.68 -1.44
CA ALA A 278 -22.56 6.62 -2.74
C ALA A 278 -23.72 5.60 -2.75
N PHE A 279 -23.58 4.46 -2.05
CA PHE A 279 -24.64 3.47 -1.87
C PHE A 279 -25.70 3.89 -0.85
N GLY A 280 -25.59 5.08 -0.26
CA GLY A 280 -26.60 5.67 0.61
C GLY A 280 -26.26 5.67 2.10
N ALA A 281 -25.03 5.35 2.50
CA ALA A 281 -24.62 5.63 3.88
C ALA A 281 -24.77 7.14 4.16
N GLY A 282 -25.45 7.48 5.25
CA GLY A 282 -25.60 8.86 5.70
C GLY A 282 -24.33 9.41 6.35
N LEU A 283 -23.59 8.53 7.05
CA LEU A 283 -22.28 8.78 7.63
C LEU A 283 -21.42 7.51 7.55
N VAL A 284 -20.10 7.69 7.47
CA VAL A 284 -19.10 6.63 7.57
C VAL A 284 -18.17 6.92 8.76
N VAL A 285 -18.02 5.93 9.64
CA VAL A 285 -17.17 6.01 10.82
C VAL A 285 -16.09 4.94 10.74
N LEU A 286 -14.85 5.33 11.02
CA LEU A 286 -13.72 4.43 11.17
C LEU A 286 -13.39 4.35 12.66
N TYR A 287 -13.75 3.25 13.30
CA TYR A 287 -13.68 3.08 14.75
C TYR A 287 -12.57 2.14 15.17
N ASN A 288 -11.77 2.55 16.16
CA ASN A 288 -10.87 1.66 16.91
C ASN A 288 -10.89 1.99 18.40
N SER A 289 -10.95 0.96 19.22
CA SER A 289 -10.94 1.03 20.68
C SER A 289 -9.52 1.19 21.25
N ALA A 290 -8.53 0.64 20.56
CA ALA A 290 -7.11 0.70 20.89
C ALA A 290 -6.30 1.41 19.79
N PRO A 291 -5.14 2.03 20.12
CA PRO A 291 -4.26 2.62 19.11
C PRO A 291 -3.84 1.61 18.05
N LEU A 292 -3.85 2.00 16.77
CA LEU A 292 -3.35 1.15 15.68
C LEU A 292 -1.82 1.18 15.63
N LEU A 293 -1.24 0.28 14.84
CA LEU A 293 0.17 0.37 14.47
C LEU A 293 0.47 1.72 13.82
N ALA A 294 1.66 2.27 14.05
CA ALA A 294 2.05 3.57 13.51
C ALA A 294 1.94 3.65 11.97
N SER A 295 2.22 2.55 11.26
CA SER A 295 2.02 2.48 9.80
C SER A 295 0.56 2.60 9.41
N SER A 296 -0.33 1.92 10.13
CA SER A 296 -1.76 1.92 9.85
C SER A 296 -2.40 3.26 10.18
N GLU A 297 -2.01 3.89 11.30
CA GLU A 297 -2.40 5.26 11.60
C GLU A 297 -1.96 6.22 10.49
N LEU A 298 -0.71 6.14 10.03
CA LEU A 298 -0.21 7.00 8.96
C LEU A 298 -1.01 6.80 7.65
N ALA A 299 -1.24 5.55 7.25
CA ALA A 299 -1.98 5.21 6.04
C ALA A 299 -3.41 5.73 6.08
N LEU A 300 -4.14 5.45 7.17
CA LEU A 300 -5.54 5.85 7.33
C LEU A 300 -5.68 7.37 7.41
N ASN A 301 -4.84 8.06 8.18
CA ASN A 301 -4.95 9.51 8.34
C ASN A 301 -4.71 10.24 7.02
N ASN A 302 -3.72 9.82 6.22
CA ASN A 302 -3.49 10.40 4.90
C ASN A 302 -4.68 10.18 3.95
N GLU A 303 -5.25 8.97 3.91
CA GLU A 303 -6.40 8.67 3.06
C GLU A 303 -7.67 9.41 3.52
N VAL A 304 -7.89 9.54 4.82
CA VAL A 304 -9.01 10.31 5.39
C VAL A 304 -8.87 11.79 5.03
N GLU A 305 -7.68 12.37 5.14
CA GLU A 305 -7.41 13.76 4.76
C GLU A 305 -7.73 14.01 3.28
N VAL A 306 -7.23 13.15 2.38
CA VAL A 306 -7.51 13.25 0.94
C VAL A 306 -9.00 13.09 0.65
N THR A 307 -9.66 12.12 1.27
CA THR A 307 -11.10 11.86 1.06
C THR A 307 -11.95 13.04 1.53
N ARG A 308 -11.66 13.59 2.70
CA ARG A 308 -12.34 14.78 3.24
C ARG A 308 -12.13 16.00 2.37
N ALA A 309 -10.91 16.23 1.86
CA ALA A 309 -10.65 17.34 0.94
C ALA A 309 -11.51 17.24 -0.33
N ILE A 310 -11.71 16.03 -0.87
CA ILE A 310 -12.57 15.79 -2.04
C ILE A 310 -14.04 16.02 -1.71
N LEU A 311 -14.53 15.50 -0.58
CA LEU A 311 -15.90 15.75 -0.10
C LEU A 311 -16.17 17.25 0.12
N ALA A 312 -15.24 17.94 0.80
CA ALA A 312 -15.32 19.38 1.05
C ALA A 312 -15.30 20.19 -0.25
N GLY A 313 -14.49 19.77 -1.23
CA GLY A 313 -14.47 20.37 -2.56
C GLY A 313 -15.84 20.31 -3.25
N MET A 314 -16.59 19.23 -3.07
CA MET A 314 -17.98 19.09 -3.56
C MET A 314 -19.01 19.87 -2.71
N GLY A 315 -18.56 20.56 -1.65
CA GLY A 315 -19.42 21.27 -0.72
C GLY A 315 -20.10 20.36 0.31
N PHE A 316 -19.72 19.09 0.42
CA PHE A 316 -20.19 18.22 1.50
C PHE A 316 -19.45 18.49 2.81
N SER A 317 -20.07 18.11 3.93
CA SER A 317 -19.44 18.17 5.25
C SER A 317 -18.28 17.19 5.36
N GLU A 318 -17.13 17.65 5.86
CA GLU A 318 -16.00 16.77 6.18
C GLU A 318 -16.31 15.76 7.28
N LYS A 319 -17.40 15.97 8.04
CA LYS A 319 -17.89 15.05 9.07
C LYS A 319 -18.64 13.85 8.51
N LEU A 320 -18.91 13.79 7.19
CA LEU A 320 -19.49 12.58 6.56
C LEU A 320 -18.59 11.35 6.69
N LEU A 321 -17.29 11.57 6.86
CA LEU A 321 -16.30 10.54 7.16
C LEU A 321 -15.50 10.97 8.39
N TYR A 322 -15.49 10.18 9.46
CA TYR A 322 -14.64 10.48 10.60
C TYR A 322 -14.06 9.28 11.34
N ARG A 323 -12.95 9.55 12.04
CA ARG A 323 -12.27 8.63 12.94
C ARG A 323 -12.88 8.77 14.34
N SER A 324 -13.16 7.66 15.00
CA SER A 324 -13.62 7.64 16.39
C SER A 324 -12.74 6.69 17.19
N GLU A 325 -12.20 7.18 18.31
CA GLU A 325 -11.32 6.43 19.20
C GLU A 325 -11.94 6.28 20.59
N GLY A 326 -11.71 5.14 21.24
CA GLY A 326 -12.17 4.87 22.61
C GLY A 326 -13.56 4.20 22.71
N VAL A 327 -14.27 4.34 23.83
CA VAL A 327 -15.41 3.46 24.17
C VAL A 327 -16.76 3.88 23.52
N LEU A 328 -16.87 5.11 23.02
CA LEU A 328 -18.14 5.62 22.46
C LEU A 328 -17.93 6.19 21.06
N VAL A 329 -18.72 5.73 20.09
CA VAL A 329 -18.90 6.44 18.82
C VAL A 329 -19.57 7.77 19.13
N GLN A 330 -18.81 8.86 19.09
CA GLN A 330 -19.35 10.18 19.39
C GLN A 330 -20.31 10.57 18.27
N ASN A 331 -21.61 10.65 18.59
CA ASN A 331 -22.59 11.24 17.70
C ASN A 331 -22.29 12.74 17.57
N THR A 332 -21.50 13.10 16.58
CA THR A 332 -21.28 14.50 16.22
C THR A 332 -22.57 15.02 15.58
N GLU A 333 -22.98 16.25 15.88
CA GLU A 333 -24.04 17.01 15.17
C GLU A 333 -23.69 17.16 13.68
N ALA A 334 -23.71 16.07 12.92
CA ALA A 334 -23.38 15.99 11.51
C ALA A 334 -24.69 15.83 10.74
N GLU A 335 -24.87 16.69 9.73
CA GLU A 335 -25.96 16.51 8.78
C GLU A 335 -25.72 15.23 7.99
N PHE A 336 -26.70 14.32 8.03
CA PHE A 336 -26.65 13.07 7.28
C PHE A 336 -26.72 13.32 5.78
N LEU A 337 -25.83 12.69 5.03
CA LEU A 337 -25.95 12.66 3.58
C LEU A 337 -27.25 11.93 3.20
N THR A 338 -28.06 12.55 2.34
CA THR A 338 -29.27 11.93 1.81
C THR A 338 -29.29 12.11 0.29
N ILE A 339 -28.93 11.05 -0.42
CA ILE A 339 -28.90 11.02 -1.89
C ILE A 339 -29.48 9.68 -2.38
N PRO A 340 -29.98 9.60 -3.62
CA PRO A 340 -30.33 8.33 -4.24
C PRO A 340 -29.12 7.36 -4.25
N PRO A 341 -29.28 6.09 -3.82
CA PRO A 341 -28.21 5.11 -3.85
C PRO A 341 -27.67 4.87 -5.27
N ALA A 342 -26.34 4.76 -5.37
CA ALA A 342 -25.66 4.42 -6.60
C ALA A 342 -25.92 2.97 -7.05
N THR A 343 -25.84 2.71 -8.35
CA THR A 343 -26.09 1.40 -8.95
C THR A 343 -24.89 0.84 -9.71
N PHE A 344 -23.74 1.52 -9.70
CA PHE A 344 -22.53 1.04 -10.38
C PHE A 344 -22.10 -0.33 -9.85
N ALA A 345 -21.48 -1.17 -10.69
CA ALA A 345 -21.05 -2.51 -10.29
C ALA A 345 -19.87 -2.47 -9.31
N SER A 346 -19.83 -3.40 -8.36
CA SER A 346 -18.65 -3.62 -7.52
C SER A 346 -17.51 -4.20 -8.36
N ASP A 347 -16.28 -3.75 -8.12
CA ASP A 347 -15.09 -4.17 -8.88
C ASP A 347 -13.87 -4.21 -7.95
N ASN A 348 -12.89 -5.03 -8.29
CA ASN A 348 -11.60 -5.08 -7.60
C ASN A 348 -10.65 -3.95 -8.07
N ASP A 349 -10.93 -3.23 -9.14
CA ASP A 349 -10.13 -2.07 -9.57
C ASP A 349 -10.39 -0.83 -8.70
N LYS A 350 -9.48 -0.60 -7.75
CA LYS A 350 -9.49 0.54 -6.81
C LYS A 350 -9.82 1.88 -7.46
N ARG A 351 -9.11 2.23 -8.54
CA ARG A 351 -9.24 3.54 -9.19
C ARG A 351 -10.60 3.69 -9.89
N THR A 352 -11.16 2.60 -10.40
CA THR A 352 -12.47 2.59 -11.03
C THR A 352 -13.57 2.77 -10.00
N VAL A 353 -13.55 2.00 -8.91
CA VAL A 353 -14.51 2.17 -7.80
C VAL A 353 -14.45 3.60 -7.25
N PHE A 354 -13.24 4.11 -6.98
CA PHE A 354 -13.06 5.47 -6.48
C PHE A 354 -13.74 6.50 -7.39
N ARG A 355 -13.46 6.46 -8.70
CA ARG A 355 -14.05 7.41 -9.66
C ARG A 355 -15.56 7.27 -9.75
N LEU A 356 -16.09 6.05 -9.79
CA LEU A 356 -17.54 5.82 -9.86
C LEU A 356 -18.25 6.36 -8.62
N ALA A 357 -17.67 6.18 -7.44
CA ALA A 357 -18.21 6.72 -6.20
C ALA A 357 -18.16 8.26 -6.19
N VAL A 358 -17.02 8.86 -6.56
CA VAL A 358 -16.91 10.32 -6.63
C VAL A 358 -17.83 10.92 -7.68
N ASP A 359 -17.91 10.33 -8.88
CA ASP A 359 -18.80 10.79 -9.96
C ASP A 359 -20.27 10.76 -9.51
N HIS A 360 -20.68 9.70 -8.81
CA HIS A 360 -22.04 9.61 -8.24
C HIS A 360 -22.29 10.71 -7.21
N LEU A 361 -21.39 10.89 -6.24
CA LEU A 361 -21.50 11.93 -5.22
C LEU A 361 -21.51 13.33 -5.85
N PHE A 362 -20.69 13.57 -6.88
CA PHE A 362 -20.57 14.84 -7.58
C PHE A 362 -21.87 15.27 -8.27
N ASN A 363 -22.67 14.31 -8.76
CA ASN A 363 -23.99 14.60 -9.37
C ASN A 363 -24.99 15.21 -8.36
N PHE A 364 -24.79 14.99 -7.07
CA PHE A 364 -25.61 15.53 -5.98
C PHE A 364 -24.87 16.57 -5.14
N ALA A 365 -23.70 17.01 -5.58
CA ALA A 365 -22.87 17.97 -4.88
C ALA A 365 -23.52 19.35 -4.82
N ILE A 366 -23.34 20.03 -3.69
CA ILE A 366 -23.77 21.43 -3.50
C ILE A 366 -22.90 22.36 -4.36
N GLN A 367 -21.62 22.02 -4.49
CA GLN A 367 -20.66 22.74 -5.32
C GLN A 367 -20.17 21.84 -6.44
N GLN A 368 -20.05 22.39 -7.64
CA GLN A 368 -19.50 21.69 -8.81
C GLN A 368 -18.19 22.36 -9.27
N PRO A 369 -17.13 22.37 -8.44
CA PRO A 369 -15.86 22.91 -8.88
C PRO A 369 -15.25 22.04 -9.99
N ILE A 370 -14.36 22.64 -10.77
CA ILE A 370 -13.57 21.91 -11.78
C ILE A 370 -12.59 20.95 -11.08
N GLN A 371 -12.00 21.39 -9.97
CA GLN A 371 -10.94 20.67 -9.27
C GLN A 371 -10.87 21.04 -7.79
N VAL A 372 -10.18 20.20 -7.01
CA VAL A 372 -9.74 20.49 -5.65
C VAL A 372 -8.24 20.23 -5.52
N LYS A 373 -7.54 21.08 -4.76
CA LYS A 373 -6.13 20.88 -4.43
C LYS A 373 -6.02 19.80 -3.35
N LEU A 374 -5.06 18.90 -3.51
CA LEU A 374 -4.76 17.89 -2.49
C LEU A 374 -3.41 18.18 -1.83
N THR A 375 -3.25 17.69 -0.61
CA THR A 375 -2.02 17.71 0.18
C THR A 375 -1.43 16.31 0.27
N GLY A 376 -0.12 16.21 0.54
CA GLY A 376 0.56 14.94 0.72
C GLY A 376 0.85 14.15 -0.56
N ASN A 377 1.26 12.89 -0.38
CA ASN A 377 1.53 11.95 -1.46
C ASN A 377 0.23 11.23 -1.82
N THR A 378 -0.42 11.65 -2.91
CA THR A 378 -1.72 11.14 -3.32
C THR A 378 -1.66 10.40 -4.64
N ALA A 379 -2.64 9.55 -4.91
CA ALA A 379 -2.76 8.85 -6.19
C ALA A 379 -3.27 9.74 -7.34
N TRP A 380 -3.50 11.03 -7.09
CA TRP A 380 -4.25 11.94 -7.97
C TRP A 380 -3.53 13.27 -8.14
N GLY A 381 -3.29 13.66 -9.39
CA GLY A 381 -2.70 14.95 -9.67
C GLY A 381 -2.28 15.10 -11.11
N GLU A 382 -1.60 16.20 -11.38
CA GLU A 382 -1.08 16.52 -12.69
C GLU A 382 0.44 16.48 -12.77
N VAL A 383 0.92 16.46 -14.02
CA VAL A 383 2.33 16.69 -14.36
C VAL A 383 2.46 18.12 -14.91
N LYS A 384 3.33 18.91 -14.30
CA LYS A 384 3.71 20.25 -14.74
C LYS A 384 5.03 20.18 -15.49
N VAL A 385 5.14 20.95 -16.58
CA VAL A 385 6.32 20.97 -17.44
C VAL A 385 6.81 22.41 -17.60
N ALA A 386 8.07 22.65 -17.20
CA ALA A 386 8.79 23.88 -17.48
C ALA A 386 9.18 23.90 -18.96
N ARG A 387 8.41 24.63 -19.77
CA ARG A 387 8.54 24.66 -21.24
C ARG A 387 9.88 25.21 -21.72
N ASP A 388 10.45 26.13 -20.95
CA ASP A 388 11.77 26.73 -21.13
C ASP A 388 12.93 25.77 -20.85
N LEU A 389 12.70 24.68 -20.10
CA LEU A 389 13.70 23.62 -19.85
C LEU A 389 13.47 22.34 -20.67
N CYS A 390 12.21 21.97 -20.92
CA CYS A 390 11.87 20.73 -21.59
C CYS A 390 12.39 20.70 -23.04
N THR A 391 13.16 19.68 -23.40
CA THR A 391 13.69 19.47 -24.77
C THR A 391 12.86 18.51 -25.62
N LEU A 392 11.77 17.97 -25.07
CA LEU A 392 10.96 16.90 -25.68
C LEU A 392 11.79 15.66 -26.06
N CYS A 393 12.76 15.27 -25.23
CA CYS A 393 13.51 14.01 -25.39
C CYS A 393 12.67 12.73 -25.13
N PHE A 394 11.46 12.88 -24.62
CA PHE A 394 10.49 11.81 -24.33
C PHE A 394 10.92 10.73 -23.32
N SER A 395 12.01 10.92 -22.58
CA SER A 395 12.41 10.03 -21.47
C SER A 395 11.26 9.80 -20.46
N CYS A 396 10.49 10.86 -20.17
CA CYS A 396 9.32 10.78 -19.29
C CYS A 396 8.16 9.94 -19.87
N VAL A 397 8.00 9.90 -21.20
CA VAL A 397 7.02 9.06 -21.88
C VAL A 397 7.44 7.60 -21.77
N SER A 398 8.70 7.29 -22.09
CA SER A 398 9.25 5.93 -21.99
C SER A 398 9.25 5.36 -20.57
N ALA A 399 9.39 6.22 -19.56
CA ALA A 399 9.38 5.83 -18.15
C ALA A 399 7.97 5.76 -17.54
N CYS A 400 6.91 6.25 -18.20
CA CYS A 400 5.57 6.31 -17.62
C CYS A 400 4.89 4.93 -17.67
N PRO A 401 4.70 4.22 -16.53
CA PRO A 401 4.21 2.84 -16.54
C PRO A 401 2.73 2.76 -16.91
N SER A 402 1.94 3.77 -16.55
CA SER A 402 0.50 3.82 -16.81
C SER A 402 0.14 4.40 -18.18
N GLY A 403 1.12 4.86 -18.96
CA GLY A 403 0.87 5.53 -20.24
C GLY A 403 0.19 6.91 -20.10
N ALA A 404 0.26 7.53 -18.92
CA ALA A 404 -0.28 8.87 -18.68
C ALA A 404 0.43 9.96 -19.48
N LEU A 405 1.73 9.81 -19.75
CA LEU A 405 2.49 10.70 -20.64
C LEU A 405 2.66 10.03 -22.00
N GLN A 406 2.41 10.78 -23.07
CA GLN A 406 2.41 10.28 -24.45
C GLN A 406 3.11 11.27 -25.38
N SER A 407 3.79 10.78 -26.40
CA SER A 407 4.31 11.63 -27.48
C SER A 407 3.21 12.02 -28.47
N GLY A 408 3.40 13.12 -29.19
CA GLY A 408 2.61 13.45 -30.39
C GLY A 408 2.86 12.45 -31.52
N GLN A 409 1.88 12.32 -32.43
CA GLN A 409 2.02 11.44 -33.61
C GLN A 409 2.77 12.11 -34.76
N ASN A 410 2.45 13.39 -35.04
CA ASN A 410 2.93 14.09 -36.25
C ASN A 410 3.78 15.34 -35.95
N SER A 411 3.84 15.78 -34.70
CA SER A 411 4.70 16.88 -34.26
C SER A 411 5.31 16.57 -32.89
N PRO A 412 6.44 17.21 -32.55
CA PRO A 412 7.05 17.09 -31.24
C PRO A 412 6.11 17.68 -30.17
N GLN A 413 5.31 16.81 -29.56
CA GLN A 413 4.37 17.18 -28.51
C GLN A 413 4.50 16.22 -27.34
N LEU A 414 4.39 16.77 -26.13
CA LEU A 414 4.19 16.00 -24.92
C LEU A 414 2.72 16.12 -24.50
N ASN A 415 2.01 15.00 -24.54
CA ASN A 415 0.60 14.88 -24.19
C ASN A 415 0.44 14.15 -22.84
N PHE A 416 -0.68 14.41 -22.17
CA PHE A 416 -0.97 13.91 -20.84
C PHE A 416 -2.44 13.49 -20.68
N ILE A 417 -2.66 12.28 -20.18
CA ILE A 417 -3.96 11.74 -19.77
C ILE A 417 -3.97 11.62 -18.24
N GLU A 418 -4.68 12.54 -17.59
CA GLU A 418 -4.58 12.74 -16.14
C GLU A 418 -5.15 11.58 -15.32
N SER A 419 -6.24 10.97 -15.77
CA SER A 419 -6.88 9.80 -15.14
C SER A 419 -5.97 8.57 -15.01
N LEU A 420 -4.93 8.48 -15.86
CA LEU A 420 -3.91 7.43 -15.83
C LEU A 420 -2.72 7.79 -14.94
N CYS A 421 -2.56 9.05 -14.53
CA CYS A 421 -1.43 9.47 -13.71
C CYS A 421 -1.51 8.86 -12.32
N LEU A 422 -0.38 8.31 -11.86
CA LEU A 422 -0.25 7.64 -10.55
C LEU A 422 0.56 8.46 -9.55
N GLN A 423 1.02 9.66 -9.93
CA GLN A 423 1.95 10.49 -9.15
C GLN A 423 3.21 9.72 -8.65
N CYS A 424 3.63 8.69 -9.39
CA CYS A 424 4.69 7.74 -9.00
C CYS A 424 6.14 8.26 -9.07
N ASN A 425 6.34 9.56 -9.32
CA ASN A 425 7.64 10.23 -9.42
C ASN A 425 8.61 9.79 -10.55
N LEU A 426 8.36 8.69 -11.27
CA LEU A 426 9.25 8.20 -12.36
C LEU A 426 9.56 9.27 -13.43
N CYS A 427 8.55 10.04 -13.84
CA CYS A 427 8.72 11.09 -14.86
C CYS A 427 9.60 12.26 -14.40
N VAL A 428 9.66 12.52 -13.09
CA VAL A 428 10.53 13.54 -12.49
C VAL A 428 11.96 12.98 -12.44
N SER A 429 12.14 11.78 -11.88
CA SER A 429 13.46 11.15 -11.71
C SER A 429 14.18 10.89 -13.04
N THR A 430 13.44 10.61 -14.11
CA THR A 430 14.04 10.32 -15.43
C THR A 430 14.33 11.57 -16.26
N CYS A 431 13.82 12.76 -15.89
CA CYS A 431 13.93 13.94 -16.73
C CYS A 431 15.36 14.52 -16.69
N PRO A 432 16.15 14.45 -17.79
CA PRO A 432 17.54 14.89 -17.76
C PRO A 432 17.68 16.41 -17.63
N GLU A 433 16.65 17.18 -18.01
CA GLU A 433 16.64 18.64 -17.96
C GLU A 433 15.90 19.17 -16.71
N GLN A 434 15.47 18.29 -15.80
CA GLN A 434 14.73 18.65 -14.57
C GLN A 434 13.48 19.52 -14.84
N ALA A 435 12.84 19.32 -15.99
CA ALA A 435 11.75 20.15 -16.48
C ALA A 435 10.35 19.68 -15.99
N VAL A 436 10.27 18.61 -15.21
CA VAL A 436 9.01 17.94 -14.86
C VAL A 436 8.79 18.01 -13.35
N ALA A 437 7.58 18.40 -12.94
CA ALA A 437 7.16 18.43 -11.54
C ALA A 437 5.76 17.82 -11.37
N LEU A 438 5.46 17.31 -10.17
CA LEU A 438 4.15 16.78 -9.81
C LEU A 438 3.35 17.83 -9.02
N SER A 439 2.02 17.80 -9.16
CA SER A 439 1.11 18.68 -8.43
C SER A 439 -0.16 17.92 -8.06
N ALA A 440 -0.31 17.60 -6.77
CA ALA A 440 -1.44 16.85 -6.24
C ALA A 440 -2.74 17.66 -6.37
N ARG A 441 -3.74 17.05 -7.00
CA ARG A 441 -5.08 17.61 -7.21
C ARG A 441 -6.06 16.51 -7.62
N TYR A 442 -7.35 16.74 -7.43
CA TYR A 442 -8.39 15.92 -8.05
C TYR A 442 -9.24 16.78 -8.98
N VAL A 443 -9.54 16.28 -10.17
CA VAL A 443 -10.39 16.94 -11.17
C VAL A 443 -11.69 16.16 -11.26
N PHE A 444 -12.83 16.83 -11.09
CA PHE A 444 -14.15 16.19 -11.03
C PHE A 444 -14.71 15.85 -12.42
N ASP A 445 -14.19 16.45 -13.50
CA ASP A 445 -14.49 16.05 -14.86
C ASP A 445 -13.82 14.71 -15.20
N SER A 446 -14.49 13.62 -14.85
CA SER A 446 -13.98 12.26 -15.04
C SER A 446 -13.88 11.83 -16.51
N VAL A 447 -14.58 12.52 -17.42
CA VAL A 447 -14.52 12.30 -18.86
C VAL A 447 -13.35 13.06 -19.47
N GLY A 448 -13.21 14.36 -19.15
CA GLY A 448 -12.13 15.19 -19.64
C GLY A 448 -10.75 14.67 -19.21
N THR A 449 -10.63 14.15 -17.98
CA THR A 449 -9.37 13.57 -17.48
C THR A 449 -8.94 12.28 -18.20
N ARG A 450 -9.83 11.64 -18.98
CA ARG A 450 -9.52 10.49 -19.85
C ARG A 450 -9.05 10.90 -21.25
N SER A 451 -9.15 12.18 -21.57
CA SER A 451 -8.69 12.73 -22.85
C SER A 451 -7.25 13.24 -22.74
N ALA A 452 -6.50 13.09 -23.82
CA ALA A 452 -5.14 13.61 -23.89
C ALA A 452 -5.16 15.14 -24.00
N ARG A 453 -4.44 15.82 -23.10
CA ARG A 453 -4.16 17.26 -23.19
C ARG A 453 -2.69 17.53 -23.47
N ARG A 454 -2.40 18.55 -24.27
CA ARG A 454 -1.03 18.94 -24.63
C ARG A 454 -0.37 19.74 -23.50
N LEU A 455 0.76 19.25 -22.98
CA LEU A 455 1.58 19.94 -21.98
C LEU A 455 2.58 20.90 -22.62
N HIS A 456 3.25 20.44 -23.67
CA HIS A 456 4.30 21.17 -24.38
C HIS A 456 4.38 20.76 -25.85
N GLU A 457 4.81 21.69 -26.70
CA GLU A 457 5.02 21.48 -28.13
C GLU A 457 6.16 22.36 -28.63
N GLU A 458 6.97 21.83 -29.54
CA GLU A 458 8.03 22.56 -30.21
C GLU A 458 8.02 22.28 -31.71
N LEU A 459 8.69 23.16 -32.46
CA LEU A 459 8.97 22.94 -33.87
C LEU A 459 9.96 21.79 -34.04
N ALA A 460 9.69 20.97 -35.05
CA ALA A 460 10.64 19.95 -35.47
C ALA A 460 11.84 20.61 -36.16
N PHE A 461 13.04 20.22 -35.76
CA PHE A 461 14.26 20.50 -36.49
C PHE A 461 14.36 19.53 -37.67
N HIS A 462 14.51 20.11 -38.86
CA HIS A 462 14.60 19.36 -40.11
C HIS A 462 16.08 19.18 -40.47
N CYS A 463 16.44 17.98 -40.93
CA CYS A 463 17.80 17.69 -41.33
C CYS A 463 18.28 18.68 -42.41
N ILE A 464 19.45 19.29 -42.21
CA ILE A 464 20.03 20.27 -43.14
C ILE A 464 20.32 19.70 -44.54
N HIS A 465 20.30 18.37 -44.71
CA HIS A 465 20.57 17.70 -45.98
C HIS A 465 19.30 17.15 -46.66
N CYS A 466 18.46 16.39 -45.95
CA CYS A 466 17.29 15.74 -46.54
C CYS A 466 15.94 16.32 -46.11
N GLN A 467 15.94 17.33 -45.23
CA GLN A 467 14.74 17.95 -44.67
C GLN A 467 13.81 16.99 -43.90
N LYS A 468 14.26 15.78 -43.55
CA LYS A 468 13.51 14.88 -42.66
C LYS A 468 13.45 15.49 -41.24
N PRO A 469 12.27 15.62 -40.61
CA PRO A 469 12.19 16.01 -39.20
C PRO A 469 12.74 14.87 -38.33
N PHE A 470 13.63 15.17 -37.39
CA PHE A 470 14.29 14.12 -36.58
C PHE A 470 14.56 14.50 -35.12
N ALA A 471 14.48 15.79 -34.76
CA ALA A 471 14.68 16.28 -33.40
C ALA A 471 13.85 17.55 -33.17
N THR A 472 13.88 18.12 -31.98
CA THR A 472 13.38 19.48 -31.73
C THR A 472 14.49 20.50 -31.88
N GLU A 473 14.13 21.74 -32.23
CA GLU A 473 15.11 22.83 -32.34
C GLU A 473 15.91 23.00 -31.04
N LYS A 474 15.23 22.89 -29.90
CA LYS A 474 15.86 23.06 -28.60
C LYS A 474 16.80 21.91 -28.24
N MET A 475 16.45 20.66 -28.58
CA MET A 475 17.35 19.52 -28.40
C MET A 475 18.65 19.71 -29.17
N ILE A 476 18.58 20.19 -30.42
CA ILE A 476 19.77 20.49 -31.23
C ILE A 476 20.61 21.60 -30.58
N THR A 477 19.97 22.69 -30.13
CA THR A 477 20.66 23.79 -29.45
C THR A 477 21.38 23.31 -28.19
N VAL A 478 20.69 22.61 -27.29
CA VAL A 478 21.27 22.09 -26.05
C VAL A 478 22.38 21.08 -26.31
N MET A 479 22.24 20.19 -27.30
CA MET A 479 23.31 19.25 -27.67
C MET A 479 24.54 19.97 -28.20
N LYS A 480 24.38 20.97 -29.06
CA LYS A 480 25.50 21.76 -29.58
C LYS A 480 26.22 22.49 -28.46
N GLU A 481 25.49 23.10 -27.52
CA GLU A 481 26.07 23.75 -26.34
C GLU A 481 26.86 22.76 -25.48
N LYS A 482 26.23 21.65 -25.06
CA LYS A 482 26.85 20.62 -24.20
C LYS A 482 28.08 19.96 -24.85
N LEU A 483 28.10 19.79 -26.17
CA LEU A 483 29.17 19.09 -26.90
C LEU A 483 30.22 20.02 -27.52
N SER A 484 29.99 21.33 -27.56
CA SER A 484 30.90 22.30 -28.20
C SER A 484 32.34 22.27 -27.64
N GLY A 485 32.50 21.92 -26.37
CA GLY A 485 33.82 21.80 -25.72
C GLY A 485 34.51 20.44 -25.94
N HIS A 486 33.83 19.45 -26.55
CA HIS A 486 34.38 18.11 -26.69
C HIS A 486 35.27 18.02 -27.96
N PRO A 487 36.49 17.45 -27.90
CA PRO A 487 37.43 17.40 -29.03
C PRO A 487 36.87 16.74 -30.30
N MET A 488 35.96 15.77 -30.13
CA MET A 488 35.32 15.04 -31.24
C MET A 488 34.30 15.88 -32.02
N PHE A 489 33.83 17.01 -31.45
CA PHE A 489 32.75 17.83 -32.00
C PHE A 489 33.22 19.24 -32.39
N GLN A 490 34.44 19.35 -32.94
CA GLN A 490 34.99 20.61 -33.44
C GLN A 490 34.74 20.81 -34.95
N GLY A 491 34.51 22.06 -35.36
CA GLY A 491 34.34 22.44 -36.78
C GLY A 491 33.14 21.78 -37.47
N GLU A 492 33.35 21.22 -38.67
CA GLU A 492 32.31 20.55 -39.47
C GLU A 492 31.66 19.35 -38.75
N ALA A 493 32.34 18.76 -37.76
CA ALA A 493 31.78 17.67 -36.96
C ALA A 493 30.56 18.13 -36.13
N LEU A 494 30.49 19.40 -35.72
CA LEU A 494 29.36 19.95 -34.97
C LEU A 494 28.10 20.04 -35.85
N LYS A 495 28.25 20.30 -37.16
CA LYS A 495 27.13 20.33 -38.12
C LYS A 495 26.48 18.97 -38.31
N ARG A 496 27.18 17.87 -38.02
CA ARG A 496 26.59 16.52 -38.07
C ARG A 496 25.48 16.33 -37.04
N LEU A 497 25.47 17.11 -35.95
CA LEU A 497 24.38 17.10 -34.98
C LEU A 497 23.06 17.56 -35.61
N GLU A 498 23.12 18.41 -36.64
CA GLU A 498 21.98 18.94 -37.40
C GLU A 498 21.54 17.99 -38.55
N MET A 499 22.15 16.81 -38.65
CA MET A 499 21.81 15.78 -39.64
C MET A 499 21.07 14.60 -38.98
N CYS A 500 20.06 14.06 -39.69
CA CYS A 500 19.37 12.84 -39.28
C CYS A 500 20.33 11.63 -39.28
N GLU A 501 19.91 10.53 -38.67
CA GLU A 501 20.66 9.28 -38.56
C GLU A 501 21.19 8.79 -39.91
N ASP A 502 20.38 8.82 -40.96
CA ASP A 502 20.75 8.35 -42.30
C ASP A 502 21.80 9.27 -42.96
N CYS A 503 21.62 10.58 -42.87
CA CYS A 503 22.54 11.56 -43.47
C CYS A 503 23.86 11.63 -42.71
N ARG A 504 23.83 11.40 -41.38
CA ARG A 504 25.03 11.37 -40.54
C ARG A 504 25.92 10.18 -40.89
N ILE A 505 25.35 8.99 -41.06
CA ILE A 505 26.10 7.80 -41.51
C ILE A 505 26.71 8.05 -42.89
N LYS A 506 25.91 8.57 -43.84
CA LYS A 506 26.39 8.90 -45.20
C LYS A 506 27.53 9.91 -45.19
N ASN A 507 27.46 10.96 -44.37
CA ASN A 507 28.54 11.96 -44.27
C ASN A 507 29.82 11.44 -43.60
N GLN A 508 29.72 10.40 -42.77
CA GLN A 508 30.86 9.85 -42.03
C GLN A 508 31.60 8.75 -42.81
N PHE A 509 30.89 7.98 -43.64
CA PHE A 509 31.42 6.79 -44.32
C PHE A 509 31.25 6.79 -45.86
N GLY A 510 30.49 7.75 -46.41
CA GLY A 510 30.34 7.97 -47.84
C GLY A 510 31.04 9.24 -48.26
#